data_AF-A0A7W1B4Z4-F1
#
_entry.id   AF-A0A7W1B4Z4-F1
#
_cell.length_a   1.000
_cell.length_b   1.000
_cell.length_c   1.000
_cell.angle_alpha   90.00
_cell.angle_beta   90.00
_cell.angle_gamma   90.00
#
_symmetry.space_group_name_H-M   'P 1'
#
loop_
_entity.id
_entity.type
_entity.pdbx_description
1 polymer ?
#
loop_
_entity_poly.entity_id
_entity_poly.type
_entity_poly.pdbx_seq_one_letter_code
_entity_poly.pdbx_strand_id
1 'polypeptide(L)'
;MSKTLTQNRGTTTGCVEFSALFQDPLLEEPPSTTAPGESRRRYSQLMTAAHTVCSACPVIEQCLYQAVVDHDVAGYLAGSTQRRRLEIRRRLAITVQPEDFDTLAGVTRRNRQVDHDEVVRLRNANPHESLESLAQRLGCSLSTVKRHLKRERNTAEVTFFRAQKPPTTEDVMAAFAAITRAASPTPRAA
;
A
#
# COMPACT_ATOMS: atom_id res chain seq x y z
N MET A 1 25.36 0.82 5.25
CA MET A 1 25.62 0.09 6.51
C MET A 1 24.28 -0.25 7.13
N SER A 2 24.18 -1.49 7.61
CA SER A 2 23.01 -2.36 7.77
C SER A 2 21.76 -1.76 8.42
N LYS A 3 20.59 -1.97 7.79
CA LYS A 3 19.27 -1.80 8.42
C LYS A 3 19.16 -2.77 9.58
N THR A 4 19.00 -2.27 10.79
CA THR A 4 18.74 -3.08 11.98
C THR A 4 17.34 -3.69 11.83
N LEU A 5 17.27 -4.93 11.35
CA LEU A 5 16.07 -5.75 11.54
C LEU A 5 15.93 -6.00 13.03
N THR A 6 15.04 -5.26 13.69
CA THR A 6 14.55 -5.60 15.02
C THR A 6 13.75 -6.91 14.90
N GLN A 7 14.45 -8.04 14.88
CA GLN A 7 13.86 -9.36 14.99
C GLN A 7 13.39 -9.54 16.43
N ASN A 8 12.10 -9.31 16.66
CA ASN A 8 11.46 -9.67 17.92
C ASN A 8 11.21 -11.19 17.92
N ARG A 9 12.22 -11.97 18.32
CA ARG A 9 12.15 -13.42 18.45
C ARG A 9 11.46 -13.77 19.78
N GLY A 10 10.28 -14.39 19.74
CA GLY A 10 9.79 -15.16 20.90
C GLY A 10 8.27 -15.34 21.07
N THR A 11 7.43 -14.47 20.50
CA THR A 11 5.96 -14.57 20.66
C THR A 11 5.28 -14.56 19.30
N THR A 12 4.55 -15.64 18.99
CA THR A 12 3.65 -15.69 17.84
C THR A 12 2.69 -14.50 17.92
N THR A 13 2.64 -13.67 16.88
CA THR A 13 1.72 -12.53 16.84
C THR A 13 0.28 -13.04 16.76
N GLY A 14 -0.67 -12.32 17.36
CA GLY A 14 -2.08 -12.75 17.37
C GLY A 14 -2.66 -12.94 15.96
N CYS A 15 -2.17 -12.22 14.95
CA CYS A 15 -2.60 -12.45 13.56
C CYS A 15 -2.13 -13.78 12.96
N VAL A 16 -1.04 -14.36 13.47
CA VAL A 16 -0.56 -15.69 13.05
C VAL A 16 -1.31 -16.79 13.80
N GLU A 17 -1.54 -16.61 15.10
CA GLU A 17 -2.29 -17.57 15.92
C GLU A 17 -3.76 -17.67 15.48
N PHE A 18 -4.40 -16.53 15.21
CA PHE A 18 -5.78 -16.44 14.77
C PHE A 18 -5.88 -16.28 13.23
N SER A 19 -5.05 -16.99 12.47
CA SER A 19 -4.96 -16.85 11.01
C SER A 19 -6.32 -16.95 10.29
N ALA A 20 -7.18 -17.89 10.71
CA ALA A 20 -8.52 -18.07 10.16
C ALA A 20 -9.43 -16.82 10.31
N LEU A 21 -9.22 -16.02 11.35
CA LEU A 21 -9.92 -14.75 11.54
C LEU A 21 -9.40 -13.70 10.55
N PHE A 22 -8.08 -13.53 10.46
CA PHE A 22 -7.45 -12.48 9.65
C PHE A 22 -7.47 -12.78 8.15
N GLN A 23 -7.66 -14.05 7.76
CA GLN A 23 -7.84 -14.50 6.37
C GLN A 23 -9.32 -14.71 6.02
N ASP A 24 -10.28 -14.29 6.86
CA ASP A 24 -11.70 -14.36 6.51
C ASP A 24 -11.98 -13.41 5.32
N PRO A 25 -12.63 -13.88 4.23
CA PRO A 25 -12.88 -13.07 3.05
C PRO A 25 -13.60 -11.74 3.33
N LEU A 26 -14.44 -11.66 4.36
CA LEU A 26 -15.14 -10.43 4.72
C LEU A 26 -14.20 -9.37 5.33
N LEU A 27 -13.06 -9.76 5.91
CA LEU A 27 -12.06 -8.81 6.39
C LEU A 27 -11.14 -8.29 5.27
N GLU A 28 -10.95 -9.08 4.22
CA GLU A 28 -10.23 -8.67 3.00
C GLU A 28 -11.10 -7.76 2.13
N GLU A 29 -12.32 -8.20 1.84
CA GLU A 29 -13.30 -7.49 1.01
C GLU A 29 -14.54 -7.12 1.84
N PRO A 30 -14.62 -5.88 2.36
CA PRO A 30 -15.74 -5.48 3.20
C PRO A 30 -17.05 -5.44 2.39
N PRO A 31 -18.18 -5.84 2.99
CA PRO A 31 -19.46 -5.88 2.30
C PRO A 31 -19.89 -4.48 1.83
N SER A 32 -20.50 -4.42 0.65
CA SER A 32 -21.03 -3.18 0.08
C SER A 32 -22.20 -2.63 0.92
N THR A 33 -22.56 -1.36 0.67
CA THR A 33 -23.72 -0.71 1.28
C THR A 33 -25.06 -1.31 0.85
N THR A 34 -25.08 -2.19 -0.15
CA THR A 34 -26.25 -2.93 -0.62
C THR A 34 -26.28 -4.38 -0.14
N ALA A 35 -25.22 -4.86 0.50
CA ALA A 35 -25.13 -6.24 0.99
C ALA A 35 -26.22 -6.55 2.05
N PRO A 36 -26.65 -7.81 2.18
CA PRO A 36 -27.63 -8.22 3.19
C PRO A 36 -27.23 -7.80 4.61
N GLY A 37 -28.23 -7.55 5.46
CA GLY A 37 -28.01 -7.13 6.85
C GLY A 37 -27.21 -8.14 7.66
N GLU A 38 -27.38 -9.44 7.37
CA GLU A 38 -26.62 -10.52 7.99
C GLU A 38 -25.12 -10.42 7.70
N SER A 39 -24.73 -10.21 6.43
CA SER A 39 -23.33 -10.06 6.03
C SER A 39 -22.67 -8.88 6.74
N ARG A 40 -23.40 -7.76 6.91
CA ARG A 40 -22.90 -6.58 7.65
C ARG A 40 -22.71 -6.88 9.14
N ARG A 41 -23.64 -7.61 9.75
CA ARG A 41 -23.54 -8.04 11.15
C ARG A 41 -22.33 -8.96 11.34
N ARG A 42 -22.16 -9.96 10.48
CA ARG A 42 -20.98 -10.85 10.52
C ARG A 42 -19.68 -10.07 10.35
N TYR A 43 -19.61 -9.15 9.37
CA TYR A 43 -18.45 -8.28 9.19
C TYR A 43 -18.15 -7.44 10.45
N SER A 44 -19.16 -6.86 11.11
CA SER A 44 -18.94 -6.12 12.37
C SER A 44 -18.41 -6.99 13.52
N GLN A 45 -18.84 -8.26 13.60
CA GLN A 45 -18.34 -9.20 14.59
C GLN A 45 -16.88 -9.56 14.33
N LEU A 46 -16.54 -9.89 13.07
CA LEU A 46 -15.17 -10.17 12.64
C LEU A 46 -14.25 -8.98 12.91
N MET A 47 -14.70 -7.77 12.58
CA MET A 47 -13.95 -6.53 12.83
C MET A 47 -13.68 -6.30 14.32
N THR A 48 -14.67 -6.58 15.18
CA THR A 48 -14.52 -6.44 16.64
C THR A 48 -13.54 -7.46 17.20
N ALA A 49 -13.62 -8.72 16.75
CA ALA A 49 -12.69 -9.77 17.13
C ALA A 49 -11.26 -9.45 16.67
N ALA A 50 -11.09 -9.06 15.41
CA ALA A 50 -9.78 -8.72 14.84
C ALA A 50 -9.16 -7.51 15.55
N HIS A 51 -9.95 -6.49 15.89
CA HIS A 51 -9.50 -5.35 16.68
C HIS A 51 -9.03 -5.77 18.07
N THR A 52 -9.78 -6.63 18.76
CA THR A 52 -9.43 -7.11 20.10
C THR A 52 -8.09 -7.84 20.08
N VAL A 53 -7.89 -8.77 19.14
CA VAL A 53 -6.62 -9.50 18.98
C VAL A 53 -5.49 -8.55 18.59
N CYS A 54 -5.73 -7.63 17.66
CA CYS A 54 -4.67 -6.79 17.13
C CYS A 54 -4.22 -5.71 18.12
N SER A 55 -5.14 -5.11 18.88
CA SER A 55 -4.84 -4.08 19.89
C SER A 55 -4.03 -4.61 21.08
N ALA A 56 -4.09 -5.91 21.36
CA ALA A 56 -3.25 -6.56 22.36
C ALA A 56 -1.84 -6.94 21.85
N CYS A 57 -1.56 -6.71 20.56
CA CYS A 57 -0.31 -7.15 19.94
C CYS A 57 0.88 -6.25 20.36
N PRO A 58 2.00 -6.81 20.84
CA PRO A 58 3.14 -6.03 21.33
C PRO A 58 3.87 -5.24 20.24
N VAL A 59 3.63 -5.54 18.97
CA VAL A 59 4.27 -4.89 17.82
C VAL A 59 3.31 -4.02 17.00
N ILE A 60 2.16 -3.63 17.56
CA ILE A 60 1.12 -2.90 16.82
C ILE A 60 1.63 -1.61 16.17
N GLU A 61 2.44 -0.81 16.87
CA GLU A 61 2.95 0.46 16.36
C GLU A 61 3.89 0.26 15.17
N GLN A 62 4.84 -0.67 15.30
CA GLN A 62 5.76 -1.02 14.21
C GLN A 62 5.02 -1.65 13.04
N CYS A 63 4.03 -2.50 13.32
CA CYS A 63 3.18 -3.11 12.30
C CYS A 63 2.39 -2.04 11.52
N LEU A 64 1.86 -1.02 12.21
CA LEU A 64 1.14 0.08 11.56
C LEU A 64 2.07 0.93 10.71
N TYR A 65 3.27 1.25 11.23
CA TYR A 65 4.29 1.97 10.48
C TYR A 65 4.59 1.26 9.16
N GLN A 66 4.94 -0.02 9.22
CA GLN A 66 5.27 -0.82 8.03
C GLN A 66 4.10 -0.90 7.05
N ALA A 67 2.88 -1.11 7.55
CA ALA A 67 1.68 -1.19 6.72
C ALA A 67 1.27 0.15 6.08
N VAL A 68 1.79 1.28 6.57
CA VAL A 68 1.50 2.61 6.02
C VAL A 68 2.64 3.09 5.12
N VAL A 69 3.89 2.88 5.53
CA VAL A 69 5.09 3.46 4.93
C VAL A 69 5.75 2.50 3.93
N ASP A 70 5.79 1.21 4.24
CA ASP A 70 6.59 0.25 3.46
C ASP A 70 5.75 -0.55 2.46
N HIS A 71 4.60 -1.08 2.86
CA HIS A 71 3.81 -2.03 2.06
C HIS A 71 2.31 -1.73 2.08
N ASP A 72 1.62 -1.95 0.94
CA ASP A 72 0.16 -1.90 0.87
C ASP A 72 -0.48 -3.28 0.94
N VAL A 73 -0.61 -3.79 2.16
CA VAL A 73 -1.28 -5.07 2.42
C VAL A 73 -2.80 -4.88 2.34
N ALA A 74 -3.52 -5.84 1.74
CA ALA A 74 -4.99 -5.86 1.77
C ALA A 74 -5.53 -6.27 3.16
N GLY A 75 -6.83 -6.06 3.39
CA GLY A 75 -7.53 -6.52 4.59
C GLY A 75 -7.18 -5.82 5.91
N TYR A 76 -7.43 -6.51 7.02
CA TYR A 76 -7.29 -6.01 8.39
C TYR A 76 -5.90 -6.29 8.97
N LEU A 77 -5.15 -5.23 9.29
CA LEU A 77 -3.78 -5.30 9.79
C LEU A 77 -3.48 -4.05 10.64
N ALA A 78 -2.69 -4.23 11.70
CA ALA A 78 -2.24 -3.16 12.59
C ALA A 78 -3.37 -2.30 13.18
N GLY A 79 -4.46 -2.94 13.61
CA GLY A 79 -5.62 -2.28 14.20
C GLY A 79 -6.48 -1.52 13.19
N SER A 80 -6.22 -1.69 11.89
CA SER A 80 -6.76 -0.84 10.84
C SER A 80 -7.14 -1.63 9.59
N THR A 81 -8.00 -1.03 8.76
CA THR A 81 -8.35 -1.55 7.44
C THR A 81 -7.47 -0.91 6.36
N GLN A 82 -7.37 -1.54 5.19
CA GLN A 82 -6.67 -0.94 4.03
C GLN A 82 -7.18 0.46 3.71
N ARG A 83 -8.51 0.66 3.71
CA ARG A 83 -9.13 1.98 3.49
C ARG A 83 -8.64 3.05 4.49
N ARG A 84 -8.51 2.70 5.77
CA ARG A 84 -7.99 3.61 6.80
C ARG A 84 -6.50 3.89 6.59
N ARG A 85 -5.70 2.87 6.25
CA ARG A 85 -4.28 3.06 5.91
C ARG A 85 -4.08 3.99 4.71
N LEU A 86 -4.91 3.86 3.66
CA LEU A 86 -4.92 4.80 2.53
C LEU A 86 -5.28 6.24 2.95
N GLU A 87 -6.13 6.42 3.95
CA GLU A 87 -6.40 7.75 4.52
C GLU A 87 -5.20 8.31 5.30
N ILE A 88 -4.52 7.48 6.11
CA ILE A 88 -3.27 7.87 6.79
C ILE A 88 -2.23 8.31 5.76
N ARG A 89 -2.00 7.52 4.72
CA ARG A 89 -1.05 7.84 3.64
C ARG A 89 -1.37 9.17 2.97
N ARG A 90 -2.65 9.42 2.66
CA ARG A 90 -3.09 10.70 2.08
C ARG A 90 -2.80 11.88 3.01
N ARG A 91 -3.04 11.75 4.31
CA ARG A 91 -2.75 12.80 5.30
C ARG A 91 -1.26 13.08 5.44
N LEU A 92 -0.44 12.04 5.37
CA LEU A 92 1.03 12.13 5.48
C LEU A 92 1.72 12.35 4.13
N ALA A 93 0.97 12.54 3.04
CA ALA A 93 1.48 12.64 1.67
C ALA A 93 2.42 11.48 1.23
N ILE A 94 2.23 10.29 1.81
CA ILE A 94 2.99 9.08 1.49
C ILE A 94 2.40 8.44 0.23
N THR A 95 3.27 7.90 -0.62
CA THR A 95 2.86 7.03 -1.73
C THR A 95 3.69 5.76 -1.67
N VAL A 96 2.99 4.64 -1.48
CA VAL A 96 3.56 3.30 -1.53
C VAL A 96 3.20 2.73 -2.90
N GLN A 97 4.20 2.25 -3.64
CA GLN A 97 3.94 1.59 -4.91
C GLN A 97 3.33 0.21 -4.62
N PRO A 98 2.23 -0.17 -5.28
CA PRO A 98 1.71 -1.53 -5.17
C PRO A 98 2.76 -2.51 -5.68
N GLU A 99 2.90 -3.67 -5.04
CA GLU A 99 3.78 -4.71 -5.55
C GLU A 99 3.30 -5.17 -6.94
N ASP A 100 4.22 -5.19 -7.92
CA ASP A 100 3.95 -5.70 -9.27
C ASP A 100 4.01 -7.23 -9.29
N PHE A 101 2.89 -7.85 -8.92
CA PHE A 101 2.75 -9.31 -8.96
C PHE A 101 2.67 -9.87 -10.39
N ASP A 102 2.41 -9.05 -11.41
CA ASP A 102 2.35 -9.49 -12.81
C ASP A 102 3.75 -9.91 -13.31
N THR A 103 4.78 -9.18 -12.88
CA THR A 103 6.18 -9.53 -13.15
C THR A 103 6.59 -10.84 -12.46
N LEU A 104 6.13 -11.09 -11.23
CA LEU A 104 6.43 -12.32 -10.48
C LEU A 104 5.71 -13.56 -11.04
N ALA A 105 4.49 -13.38 -11.54
CA ALA A 105 3.68 -14.46 -12.10
C ALA A 105 4.10 -14.87 -13.54
N GLY A 106 5.11 -14.21 -14.12
CA GLY A 106 5.58 -14.50 -15.48
C GLY A 106 4.52 -14.27 -16.57
N VAL A 107 3.44 -13.56 -16.25
CA VAL A 107 2.31 -13.31 -17.15
C VAL A 107 2.74 -12.30 -18.20
N THR A 108 3.36 -12.81 -19.25
CA THR A 108 3.66 -12.06 -20.47
C THR A 108 2.36 -11.92 -21.26
N ARG A 109 1.62 -10.82 -21.06
CA ARG A 109 0.45 -10.52 -21.89
C ARG A 109 0.85 -10.49 -23.37
N ARG A 110 0.05 -11.13 -24.24
CA ARG A 110 0.23 -11.28 -25.70
C ARG A 110 0.41 -9.97 -26.50
N ASN A 111 0.24 -8.82 -25.86
CA ASN A 111 0.54 -7.51 -26.41
C ASN A 111 1.49 -6.85 -25.39
N ARG A 112 2.80 -7.01 -25.57
CA ARG A 112 3.84 -6.50 -24.67
C ARG A 112 3.58 -5.03 -24.43
N GLN A 113 2.96 -4.69 -23.30
CA GLN A 113 2.95 -3.31 -22.84
C GLN A 113 4.42 -2.96 -22.64
N VAL A 114 4.86 -1.90 -23.31
CA VAL A 114 6.23 -1.45 -23.20
C VAL A 114 6.47 -1.12 -21.73
N ASP A 115 7.40 -1.86 -21.12
CA ASP A 115 7.73 -1.67 -19.71
C ASP A 115 8.33 -0.28 -19.52
N HIS A 116 7.77 0.46 -18.56
CA HIS A 116 8.18 1.80 -18.24
C HIS A 116 9.63 1.86 -17.78
N ASP A 117 10.01 0.93 -16.90
CA ASP A 117 11.33 0.89 -16.28
C ASP A 117 12.38 0.50 -17.31
N GLU A 118 12.01 -0.38 -18.25
CA GLU A 118 12.88 -0.74 -19.37
C GLU A 118 13.15 0.44 -20.32
N VAL A 119 12.13 1.26 -20.62
CA VAL A 119 12.30 2.48 -21.43
C VAL A 119 13.26 3.45 -20.75
N VAL A 120 13.08 3.68 -19.45
CA VAL A 120 13.91 4.60 -18.67
C VAL A 120 15.34 4.08 -18.56
N ARG A 121 15.50 2.78 -18.27
CA ARG A 121 16.80 2.11 -18.20
C ARG A 121 17.57 2.21 -19.51
N LEU A 122 16.95 1.90 -20.64
CA LEU A 122 17.58 2.01 -21.96
C LEU A 122 17.95 3.45 -22.31
N ARG A 123 17.08 4.41 -21.95
CA ARG A 123 17.34 5.84 -22.16
C ARG A 123 18.53 6.32 -21.33
N ASN A 124 18.63 5.90 -20.08
CA ASN A 124 19.73 6.27 -19.18
C ASN A 124 21.05 5.62 -19.59
N ALA A 125 21.01 4.36 -20.06
CA ALA A 125 22.19 3.67 -20.56
C ALA A 125 22.68 4.24 -21.91
N ASN A 126 21.79 4.86 -22.71
CA ASN A 126 22.11 5.41 -24.01
C ASN A 126 21.56 6.85 -24.19
N PRO A 127 22.09 7.86 -23.47
CA PRO A 127 21.52 9.22 -23.50
C PRO A 127 21.60 9.90 -24.88
N HIS A 128 22.58 9.51 -25.69
CA HIS A 128 22.86 10.07 -27.01
C HIS A 128 22.08 9.37 -28.14
N GLU A 129 21.47 8.22 -27.88
CA GLU A 129 20.67 7.50 -28.87
C GLU A 129 19.36 8.26 -29.17
N SER A 130 18.92 8.24 -30.43
CA SER A 130 17.65 8.86 -30.82
C SER A 130 16.46 8.09 -30.23
N LEU A 131 15.36 8.81 -29.96
CA LEU A 131 14.14 8.18 -29.44
C LEU A 131 13.48 7.22 -30.45
N GLU A 132 13.77 7.40 -31.74
CA GLU A 132 13.30 6.55 -32.83
C GLU A 132 14.00 5.19 -32.80
N SER A 133 15.34 5.18 -32.64
CA SER A 133 16.13 3.95 -32.48
C SER A 133 15.72 3.19 -31.22
N LEU A 134 15.49 3.91 -30.12
CA LEU A 134 15.00 3.33 -28.87
C LEU A 134 13.61 2.69 -29.05
N ALA A 135 12.70 3.35 -29.78
CA ALA A 135 11.38 2.82 -30.08
C ALA A 135 11.44 1.55 -30.94
N GLN A 136 12.33 1.53 -31.95
CA GLN A 136 12.54 0.36 -32.80
C GLN A 136 13.09 -0.84 -32.02
N ARG A 137 14.07 -0.62 -31.14
CA ARG A 137 14.62 -1.66 -30.25
C ARG A 137 13.58 -2.24 -29.30
N LEU A 138 12.66 -1.40 -28.84
CA LEU A 138 11.56 -1.77 -27.94
C LEU A 138 10.33 -2.34 -28.67
N GLY A 139 10.31 -2.32 -30.01
CA GLY A 139 9.18 -2.78 -30.81
C GLY A 139 7.92 -1.94 -30.62
N CYS A 140 8.05 -0.63 -30.36
CA CYS A 140 6.93 0.25 -30.05
C CYS A 140 6.98 1.57 -30.83
N SER A 141 5.93 2.38 -30.68
CA SER A 141 5.87 3.71 -31.29
C SER A 141 6.64 4.75 -30.50
N LEU A 142 7.20 5.74 -31.19
CA LEU A 142 7.87 6.88 -30.57
C LEU A 142 6.98 7.65 -29.59
N SER A 143 5.67 7.71 -29.83
CA SER A 143 4.69 8.30 -28.91
C SER A 143 4.63 7.54 -27.58
N THR A 144 4.79 6.22 -27.60
CA THR A 144 4.83 5.37 -26.40
C THR A 144 6.08 5.70 -25.58
N VAL A 145 7.25 5.73 -26.21
CA VAL A 145 8.51 6.11 -25.57
C VAL A 145 8.42 7.51 -24.95
N LYS A 146 7.95 8.52 -25.70
CA LYS A 146 7.78 9.88 -25.19
C LYS A 146 6.82 9.95 -24.00
N ARG A 147 5.74 9.16 -24.02
CA ARG A 147 4.78 9.08 -22.92
C ARG A 147 5.44 8.55 -21.64
N HIS A 148 6.23 7.48 -21.75
CA HIS A 148 6.96 6.92 -20.61
C HIS A 148 8.02 7.89 -20.08
N LEU A 149 8.83 8.52 -20.94
CA LEU A 149 9.82 9.51 -20.50
C LEU A 149 9.21 10.79 -19.93
N LYS A 150 8.02 11.19 -20.39
CA LYS A 150 7.26 12.29 -19.78
C LYS A 150 6.72 11.89 -18.40
N ARG A 151 6.21 10.66 -18.27
CA ARG A 151 5.78 10.12 -16.97
C ARG A 151 6.94 10.06 -15.99
N GLU A 152 8.13 9.64 -16.43
CA GLU A 152 9.33 9.63 -15.59
C GLU A 152 9.67 11.03 -15.08
N ARG A 153 9.72 12.03 -15.97
CA ARG A 153 9.99 13.42 -15.58
C ARG A 153 8.95 13.97 -14.60
N ASN A 154 7.66 13.73 -14.87
CA ASN A 154 6.60 14.17 -13.97
C ASN A 154 6.65 13.44 -12.62
N THR A 155 7.03 12.16 -12.59
CA THR A 155 7.16 11.37 -11.36
C THR A 155 8.40 11.80 -10.58
N ALA A 156 9.51 12.06 -11.26
CA ALA A 156 10.70 12.66 -10.70
C ALA A 156 10.36 14.03 -10.10
N GLU A 157 9.68 14.93 -10.83
CA GLU A 157 9.22 16.21 -10.30
C GLU A 157 8.34 16.05 -9.05
N VAL A 158 7.34 15.17 -9.10
CA VAL A 158 6.47 14.89 -7.93
C VAL A 158 7.24 14.31 -6.74
N THR A 159 8.25 13.46 -6.97
CA THR A 159 9.09 12.90 -5.91
C THR A 159 10.05 13.95 -5.33
N PHE A 160 10.60 14.85 -6.15
CA PHE A 160 11.41 15.99 -5.70
C PHE A 160 10.61 16.94 -4.81
N PHE A 161 9.35 17.25 -5.14
CA PHE A 161 8.49 18.06 -4.28
C PHE A 161 8.03 17.33 -3.00
N ARG A 162 8.13 16.00 -2.97
CA ARG A 162 7.75 15.14 -1.83
C ARG A 162 8.92 14.68 -0.99
N ALA A 163 10.12 15.26 -1.15
CA ALA A 163 11.25 15.07 -0.23
C ALA A 163 11.00 15.71 1.16
N GLN A 164 9.79 15.56 1.69
CA GLN A 164 9.47 15.69 3.09
C GLN A 164 10.21 14.57 3.82
N LYS A 165 10.74 14.87 5.02
CA LYS A 165 11.37 13.90 5.90
C LYS A 165 10.46 12.64 6.01
N PRO A 166 11.01 11.41 5.92
CA PRO A 166 10.20 10.22 6.10
C PRO A 166 9.44 10.34 7.43
N PRO A 167 8.13 10.05 7.44
CA PRO A 167 7.32 10.19 8.65
C PRO A 167 7.91 9.31 9.74
N THR A 168 7.87 9.82 10.96
CA THR A 168 8.25 9.06 12.14
C THR A 168 7.12 8.14 12.58
N THR A 169 7.41 7.15 13.42
CA THR A 169 6.36 6.30 14.02
C THR A 169 5.32 7.14 14.77
N GLU A 170 5.75 8.21 15.43
CA GLU A 170 4.87 9.13 16.15
C GLU A 170 3.90 9.85 15.20
N ASP A 171 4.37 10.31 14.04
CA ASP A 171 3.52 10.94 13.01
C ASP A 171 2.42 9.99 12.50
N VAL A 172 2.79 8.71 12.29
CA VAL A 172 1.85 7.66 11.84
C VAL A 172 0.81 7.37 12.91
N MET A 173 1.23 7.24 14.18
CA MET A 173 0.32 7.01 15.31
C MET A 173 -0.63 8.19 15.54
N ALA A 174 -0.12 9.42 15.44
CA ALA A 174 -0.93 10.63 15.55
C ALA A 174 -1.99 10.71 14.43
N ALA A 175 -1.60 10.42 13.19
CA ALA A 175 -2.53 10.37 12.06
C ALA A 175 -3.60 9.28 12.24
N PHE A 176 -3.22 8.10 12.74
CA PHE A 176 -4.13 6.99 13.04
C PHE A 176 -5.14 7.34 14.14
N ALA A 177 -4.68 7.94 15.24
CA ALA A 177 -5.55 8.41 16.31
C ALA A 177 -6.55 9.46 15.81
N ALA A 178 -6.11 10.39 14.96
CA ALA A 178 -6.97 11.42 14.37
C ALA A 178 -8.09 10.83 13.48
N ILE A 179 -7.78 9.80 12.68
CA ILE A 179 -8.78 9.12 11.83
C ILE A 179 -9.76 8.31 12.66
N THR A 180 -9.26 7.60 13.67
CA THR A 180 -10.10 6.76 14.55
C THR A 180 -11.08 7.61 15.37
N ARG A 181 -10.62 8.76 15.89
CA ARG A 181 -11.50 9.73 16.58
C ARG A 181 -12.55 10.32 15.66
N ALA A 182 -12.19 10.70 14.43
CA ALA A 182 -13.14 11.24 13.45
C ALA A 182 -14.23 10.23 13.03
N ALA A 183 -13.94 8.93 13.10
CA ALA A 183 -14.87 7.85 12.76
C ALA A 183 -15.80 7.43 13.90
N SER A 184 -15.58 7.93 15.13
CA SER A 184 -16.41 7.60 16.29
C SER A 184 -17.60 8.56 16.36
N PRO A 185 -18.85 8.12 16.14
CA PRO A 185 -20.00 9.00 16.32
C PRO A 185 -20.13 9.37 17.80
N THR A 186 -20.05 10.66 18.13
CA THR A 186 -20.45 11.19 19.44
C THR A 186 -21.88 10.72 19.73
N PRO A 187 -22.18 10.13 20.91
CA PRO A 187 -23.55 9.88 21.29
C PRO A 187 -24.28 11.23 21.36
N ARG A 188 -25.33 11.39 20.55
CA ARG A 188 -26.26 12.52 20.68
C ARG A 188 -26.85 12.43 22.08
N ALA A 189 -26.52 13.39 22.94
CA ALA A 189 -27.23 13.59 24.21
C ALA A 189 -28.71 13.82 23.90
N ALA A 190 -29.56 13.05 24.58
CA ALA A 190 -31.01 13.16 24.54
C ALA A 190 -31.49 14.44 25.22
#